data_AF-A0A8J6QUQ2-F1
#
_entry.id   AF-A0A8J6QUQ2-F1
#
_cell.length_a   1.000
_cell.length_b   1.000
_cell.length_c   1.000
_cell.angle_alpha   90.00
_cell.angle_beta   90.00
_cell.angle_gamma   90.00
#
_symmetry.space_group_name_H-M   'P 1'
#
loop_
_entity.id
_entity.type
_entity.pdbx_description
1 polymer ?
#
loop_
_entity_poly.entity_id
_entity_poly.type
_entity_poly.pdbx_seq_one_letter_code
_entity_poly.pdbx_strand_id
1 'polypeptide(L)'
;MDKNKEDREPILPRASFGELLGQLVNNAVAVLRDEIALVIQNSREKAGAVRRALLLLALGTIISFAAFLCLCAALIVALTSFISLQLAALTVATVLALGGVLISFVGYRLLKI
;
A
#
# COMPACT_ATOMS: atom_id res chain seq x y z
N MET A 1 -30.43 41.48 69.52
CA MET A 1 -31.17 41.11 68.29
C MET A 1 -30.78 42.14 67.23
N ASP A 2 -30.29 41.83 66.04
CA ASP A 2 -30.42 40.66 65.18
C ASP A 2 -29.22 40.68 64.19
N LYS A 3 -28.23 39.79 64.38
CA LYS A 3 -27.90 38.65 63.50
C LYS A 3 -27.83 38.95 61.98
N ASN A 4 -26.60 38.81 61.48
CA ASN A 4 -26.25 38.04 60.29
C ASN A 4 -26.93 38.40 58.94
N LYS A 5 -26.15 38.98 58.03
CA LYS A 5 -26.26 38.64 56.62
C LYS A 5 -24.87 38.45 56.01
N GLU A 6 -24.41 37.22 56.19
CA GLU A 6 -23.46 36.47 55.37
C GLU A 6 -23.51 36.85 53.88
N ASP A 7 -22.29 36.99 53.34
CA ASP A 7 -21.81 36.44 52.08
C ASP A 7 -22.72 36.52 50.87
N ARG A 8 -22.34 37.40 49.94
CA ARG A 8 -22.33 37.08 48.50
C ARG A 8 -21.13 37.74 47.82
N GLU A 9 -19.97 37.11 47.94
CA GLU A 9 -18.97 37.20 46.86
C GLU A 9 -19.66 36.74 45.55
N PRO A 10 -19.70 37.57 44.50
CA PRO A 10 -20.05 37.05 43.18
C PRO A 10 -18.87 36.19 42.73
N ILE A 11 -19.06 34.86 42.80
CA ILE A 11 -18.17 33.83 42.27
C ILE A 11 -17.65 34.28 40.89
N LEU A 12 -16.34 34.50 40.81
CA LEU A 12 -15.64 34.86 39.59
C LEU A 12 -16.03 33.90 38.44
N PRO A 13 -16.28 34.42 37.23
CA PRO A 13 -16.68 33.62 36.07
C PRO A 13 -15.70 32.48 35.77
N ARG A 14 -16.09 31.25 36.11
CA ARG A 14 -15.39 30.01 35.76
C ARG A 14 -15.47 29.68 34.25
N ALA A 15 -15.93 30.63 33.44
CA ALA A 15 -16.20 30.49 32.01
C ALA A 15 -15.00 30.86 31.10
N SER A 16 -13.86 31.33 31.62
CA SER A 16 -12.79 31.86 30.74
C SER A 16 -11.85 30.80 30.16
N PHE A 17 -11.46 29.77 30.93
CA PHE A 17 -10.53 28.74 30.45
C PHE A 17 -11.19 27.69 29.54
N GLY A 18 -12.46 27.35 29.79
CA GLY A 18 -13.22 26.42 28.96
C GLY A 18 -13.54 27.01 27.57
N GLU A 19 -13.84 28.31 27.50
CA GLU A 19 -14.12 29.02 26.25
C GLU A 19 -12.86 29.12 25.37
N LEU A 20 -11.70 29.42 25.96
CA LEU A 20 -10.42 29.50 25.25
C LEU A 20 -9.95 28.13 24.74
N LEU A 21 -10.09 27.08 25.56
CA LEU A 21 -9.81 25.70 25.12
C LEU A 21 -10.81 25.24 24.05
N GLY A 22 -12.07 25.64 24.15
CA GLY A 22 -13.09 25.41 23.13
C GLY A 22 -12.71 26.06 21.80
N GLN A 23 -12.25 27.31 21.81
CA GLN A 23 -11.76 28.01 20.62
C GLN A 23 -10.48 27.37 20.05
N LEU A 24 -9.57 26.91 20.90
CA LEU A 24 -8.35 26.21 20.49
C LEU A 24 -8.65 24.86 19.82
N VAL A 25 -9.57 24.08 20.42
CA VAL A 25 -10.04 22.81 19.84
C VAL A 25 -10.76 23.07 18.52
N ASN A 26 -11.59 24.11 18.43
CA ASN A 26 -12.31 24.41 17.19
C ASN A 26 -11.34 24.81 16.06
N ASN A 27 -10.32 25.61 16.36
CA ASN A 27 -9.30 25.98 15.39
C ASN A 27 -8.38 24.80 15.03
N ALA A 28 -8.01 23.95 16.00
CA ALA A 28 -7.22 22.74 15.75
C ALA A 28 -7.99 21.74 14.88
N VAL A 29 -9.30 21.57 15.11
CA VAL A 29 -10.18 20.73 14.28
C VAL A 29 -10.33 21.31 12.87
N ALA A 30 -10.38 22.64 12.71
CA ALA A 30 -10.42 23.28 11.39
C ALA A 30 -9.14 23.02 10.59
N VAL A 31 -7.97 23.17 11.21
CA VAL A 31 -6.66 22.90 10.55
C VAL A 31 -6.50 21.42 10.20
N LEU A 32 -6.87 20.51 11.12
CA LEU A 32 -6.81 19.07 10.86
C LEU A 32 -7.78 18.66 9.73
N ARG A 33 -8.96 19.26 9.64
CA ARG A 33 -9.90 19.00 8.53
C ARG A 33 -9.30 19.38 7.19
N ASP A 34 -8.61 20.51 7.11
CA ASP A 34 -7.95 20.97 5.89
C ASP A 34 -6.77 20.06 5.51
N GLU A 35 -5.93 19.67 6.48
CA GLU A 35 -4.85 18.71 6.21
C GLU A 35 -5.37 17.34 5.76
N ILE A 36 -6.44 16.83 6.38
CA ILE A 36 -7.08 15.57 5.97
C ILE A 36 -7.66 15.69 4.56
N ALA A 37 -8.32 16.81 4.24
CA ALA A 37 -8.85 17.08 2.90
C ALA A 37 -7.73 17.11 1.85
N LEU A 38 -6.59 17.72 2.18
CA LEU A 38 -5.41 17.80 1.32
C LEU A 38 -4.79 16.40 1.10
N VAL A 39 -4.67 15.58 2.15
CA VAL A 39 -4.17 14.19 2.06
C VAL A 39 -5.09 13.34 1.19
N ILE A 40 -6.41 13.49 1.32
CA ILE A 40 -7.39 12.79 0.48
C ILE A 40 -7.27 13.22 -0.98
N GLN A 41 -7.11 14.52 -1.26
CA GLN A 41 -6.92 15.04 -2.61
C GLN A 41 -5.61 14.52 -3.24
N ASN A 42 -4.50 14.63 -2.51
CA ASN A 42 -3.21 14.13 -2.98
C ASN A 42 -3.23 12.61 -3.22
N SER A 43 -3.93 11.85 -2.36
CA SER A 43 -4.14 10.41 -2.57
C SER A 43 -4.93 10.10 -3.85
N ARG A 44 -5.96 10.90 -4.16
CA ARG A 44 -6.74 10.77 -5.41
C ARG A 44 -5.91 11.12 -6.65
N GLU A 45 -5.07 12.14 -6.56
CA GLU A 45 -4.17 12.52 -7.64
C GLU A 45 -3.11 11.43 -7.90
N LYS A 46 -2.50 10.91 -6.83
CA LYS A 46 -1.56 9.78 -6.89
C LYS A 46 -2.23 8.49 -7.39
N ALA A 47 -3.50 8.26 -7.09
CA ALA A 47 -4.23 7.09 -7.59
C ALA A 47 -4.29 7.04 -9.12
N GLY A 48 -4.37 8.19 -9.79
CA GLY A 48 -4.30 8.28 -11.25
C GLY A 48 -2.94 7.83 -11.81
N ALA A 49 -1.86 8.26 -11.17
CA ALA A 49 -0.50 7.84 -11.53
C ALA A 49 -0.27 6.34 -11.26
N VAL A 50 -0.75 5.81 -10.13
CA VAL A 50 -0.69 4.39 -9.79
C VAL A 50 -1.45 3.54 -10.82
N ARG A 51 -2.62 3.99 -11.29
CA ARG A 51 -3.36 3.29 -12.34
C ARG A 51 -2.58 3.21 -13.66
N ARG A 52 -1.96 4.30 -14.08
CA ARG A 52 -1.12 4.31 -15.29
C ARG A 52 0.10 3.41 -15.15
N ALA A 53 0.75 3.44 -13.99
CA ALA A 53 1.87 2.55 -13.69
C ALA A 53 1.44 1.07 -13.69
N LEU A 54 0.28 0.76 -13.13
CA LEU A 54 -0.27 -0.60 -13.12
C LEU A 54 -0.60 -1.09 -14.54
N LEU A 55 -1.16 -0.24 -15.40
CA LEU A 55 -1.43 -0.57 -16.81
C LEU A 55 -0.14 -0.84 -17.58
N LEU A 56 0.88 0.00 -17.41
CA LEU A 56 2.20 -0.21 -18.02
C LEU A 56 2.85 -1.50 -17.52
N LEU A 57 2.76 -1.76 -16.21
CA LEU A 57 3.27 -3.00 -15.62
C LEU A 57 2.53 -4.22 -16.20
N ALA A 58 1.20 -4.16 -16.33
CA ALA A 58 0.41 -5.24 -16.90
C ALA A 58 0.75 -5.50 -18.38
N LEU A 59 0.94 -4.46 -19.19
CA LEU A 59 1.38 -4.62 -20.58
C LEU A 59 2.80 -5.20 -20.64
N GLY A 60 3.71 -4.69 -19.80
CA GLY A 60 5.09 -5.15 -19.71
C GLY A 60 5.17 -6.62 -19.30
N THR A 61 4.35 -7.07 -18.35
CA THR A 61 4.31 -8.48 -17.93
C THR A 61 3.78 -9.39 -19.03
N ILE A 62 2.74 -8.98 -19.76
CA ILE A 62 2.21 -9.75 -20.90
C ILE A 62 3.28 -9.92 -21.98
N ILE A 63 3.95 -8.83 -22.37
CA ILE A 63 4.99 -8.87 -23.41
C ILE A 63 6.18 -9.71 -22.94
N SER A 64 6.64 -9.50 -21.70
CA SER A 64 7.77 -10.26 -21.13
C SER A 64 7.43 -11.74 -21.00
N PHE A 65 6.18 -12.08 -20.65
CA PHE A 65 5.71 -13.46 -20.57
C PHE A 65 5.70 -14.12 -21.96
N ALA A 66 5.20 -13.44 -22.99
CA ALA A 66 5.25 -13.95 -24.36
C ALA A 66 6.70 -14.17 -24.84
N ALA A 67 7.60 -13.22 -24.57
CA ALA A 67 9.03 -13.37 -24.89
C ALA A 67 9.67 -14.55 -24.15
N PHE A 68 9.31 -14.76 -22.88
CA PHE A 68 9.76 -15.91 -22.10
C PHE A 68 9.28 -17.24 -22.68
N LEU A 69 8.03 -17.34 -23.13
CA LEU A 69 7.52 -18.54 -23.81
C LEU A 69 8.29 -18.84 -25.10
N CYS A 70 8.58 -17.81 -25.90
CA CYS A 70 9.42 -17.95 -27.10
C CYS A 70 10.85 -18.41 -26.75
N LEU A 71 11.43 -17.89 -25.67
CA LEU A 71 12.74 -18.33 -25.19
C LEU A 71 12.73 -19.81 -24.78
N CYS A 72 11.69 -20.26 -24.08
CA CYS A 72 11.50 -21.66 -23.73
C CYS A 72 11.39 -22.56 -24.96
N ALA A 73 10.62 -22.15 -25.97
CA ALA A 73 10.50 -22.89 -27.22
C ALA A 73 11.85 -22.97 -27.95
N ALA A 74 12.58 -21.85 -28.05
CA ALA A 74 13.92 -21.82 -28.65
C ALA A 74 14.90 -22.72 -27.89
N LEU A 75 14.85 -22.74 -26.55
CA LEU A 75 15.70 -23.61 -25.73
C LEU A 75 15.39 -25.08 -25.96
N ILE A 76 14.11 -25.47 -26.06
CA ILE A 76 13.71 -26.85 -26.36
C ILE A 76 14.25 -27.26 -27.73
N VAL A 77 14.07 -26.42 -28.76
CA VAL A 77 14.56 -26.70 -30.12
C VAL A 77 16.08 -26.82 -30.13
N ALA A 78 16.82 -25.93 -29.44
CA ALA A 78 18.27 -26.04 -29.33
C ALA A 78 18.69 -27.38 -28.68
N LEU A 79 17.99 -27.80 -27.63
CA LEU A 79 18.29 -29.03 -26.90
C LEU A 79 17.92 -30.30 -27.69
N THR A 80 16.96 -30.22 -28.62
CA THR A 80 16.60 -31.37 -29.48
C THR A 80 17.73 -31.82 -30.41
N SER A 81 18.77 -31.00 -30.61
CA SER A 81 19.97 -31.41 -31.35
C SER A 81 20.80 -32.45 -30.59
N PHE A 82 20.62 -32.57 -29.27
CA PHE A 82 21.37 -33.48 -28.41
C PHE A 82 20.51 -34.66 -27.91
N ILE A 83 19.21 -34.45 -27.70
CA ILE A 83 18.29 -35.43 -27.11
C ILE A 83 16.93 -35.42 -27.82
N SER A 84 16.09 -36.45 -27.58
CA SER A 84 14.75 -36.49 -28.15
C SER A 84 13.89 -35.31 -27.67
N LEU A 85 12.96 -34.85 -28.52
CA LEU A 85 12.06 -33.73 -28.23
C LEU A 85 11.28 -33.91 -26.92
N GLN A 86 10.86 -35.14 -26.63
CA GLN A 86 10.15 -35.49 -25.40
C GLN A 86 11.02 -35.25 -24.16
N LEU A 87 12.28 -35.69 -24.21
CA LEU A 87 13.22 -35.50 -23.10
C LEU A 87 13.57 -34.01 -22.96
N ALA A 88 13.85 -33.30 -24.05
CA ALA A 88 14.15 -31.87 -24.02
C ALA A 88 13.05 -31.03 -23.36
N ALA A 89 11.80 -31.25 -23.76
CA ALA A 89 10.66 -30.56 -23.17
C ALA A 89 10.52 -30.86 -21.66
N LEU A 90 10.73 -32.13 -21.26
CA LEU A 90 10.67 -32.54 -19.87
C LEU A 90 11.75 -31.85 -19.03
N THR A 91 13.00 -31.82 -19.51
CA THR A 91 14.12 -31.22 -18.77
C THR A 91 13.91 -29.73 -18.57
N VAL A 92 13.51 -29.00 -19.63
CA VAL A 92 13.23 -27.56 -19.53
C VAL A 92 12.08 -27.30 -18.56
N ALA A 93 11.01 -28.09 -18.63
CA ALA A 93 9.89 -27.98 -17.70
C ALA A 93 10.30 -28.25 -16.24
N THR A 94 11.12 -29.27 -15.99
CA THR A 94 11.63 -29.59 -14.65
C THR A 94 12.50 -28.46 -14.08
N VAL A 95 13.43 -27.93 -14.87
CA VAL A 95 14.30 -26.82 -14.43
C VAL A 95 13.48 -25.57 -14.09
N LEU A 96 12.52 -25.21 -14.94
CA LEU A 96 11.62 -24.08 -14.68
C LEU A 96 10.74 -24.31 -13.44
N ALA A 97 10.20 -25.51 -13.28
CA ALA A 97 9.37 -25.86 -12.12
C ALA A 97 10.15 -25.75 -10.81
N LEU A 98 11.38 -26.27 -10.77
CA LEU A 98 12.25 -26.16 -9.60
C LEU A 98 12.61 -24.71 -9.29
N GLY A 99 12.96 -23.92 -10.31
CA GLY A 99 13.21 -22.49 -10.14
C GLY A 99 11.98 -21.75 -9.57
N GLY A 100 10.79 -22.05 -10.10
CA GLY A 100 9.52 -21.49 -9.62
C GLY A 100 9.20 -21.86 -8.17
N VAL A 101 9.43 -23.11 -7.79
CA VAL A 101 9.24 -23.59 -6.40
C VAL A 101 10.20 -22.87 -5.45
N LEU A 102 11.48 -22.72 -5.81
CA LEU A 102 12.46 -22.02 -4.98
C LEU A 102 12.10 -20.55 -4.77
N ILE A 103 11.73 -19.84 -5.84
CA ILE A 103 11.31 -18.43 -5.74
C ILE A 103 10.04 -18.31 -4.90
N SER A 104 9.05 -19.17 -5.13
CA SER A 104 7.81 -19.17 -4.36
C SER A 104 8.09 -19.44 -2.88
N PHE A 105 8.94 -20.42 -2.59
CA PHE A 105 9.34 -20.77 -1.23
C PHE A 105 10.03 -19.60 -0.52
N VAL A 106 10.95 -18.90 -1.18
CA VAL A 106 11.60 -17.70 -0.65
C VAL A 106 10.58 -16.59 -0.41
N GLY A 107 9.67 -16.35 -1.35
CA GLY A 107 8.59 -15.37 -1.21
C GLY A 107 7.68 -15.66 -0.01
N TYR A 108 7.25 -16.92 0.15
CA TYR A 108 6.47 -17.35 1.32
C TYR A 108 7.24 -17.19 2.63
N ARG A 109 8.55 -17.44 2.63
CA ARG A 109 9.40 -17.23 3.81
C ARG A 109 9.55 -15.76 4.17
N LEU A 110 9.64 -14.86 3.17
CA LEU A 110 9.66 -13.41 3.41
C LEU A 110 8.32 -12.87 3.93
N LEU A 111 7.19 -13.40 3.46
CA LEU A 111 5.87 -12.95 3.91
C LEU A 111 5.51 -13.43 5.33
N LYS A 112 6.17 -14.50 5.80
CA LYS A 112 5.96 -15.10 7.12
C LYS A 112 6.89 -14.51 8.19
N ILE A 113 7.17 -13.21 8.10
CA ILE A 113 7.84 -12.41 9.13
C ILE A 113 6.80 -11.85 10.09
#